data_AF-A0A6P9CY37-F1
#
_entry.id   AF-A0A6P9CY37-F1
#
_cell.length_a   1.000
_cell.length_b   1.000
_cell.length_c   1.000
_cell.angle_alpha   90.00
_cell.angle_beta   90.00
_cell.angle_gamma   90.00
#
_symmetry.space_group_name_H-M   'P 1'
#
loop_
_entity.id
_entity.type
_entity.pdbx_description
1 polymer ?
#
loop_
_entity_poly.entity_id
_entity_poly.type
_entity_poly.pdbx_seq_one_letter_code
_entity_poly.pdbx_strand_id
1 'polypeptide(L)'
;MASYVDNNFRQAVMKNPVDRSPQDLEIVYSYLHGMEALSNLREHQLRIMCETVRYERHEANEVLYYPDDIGTCWYILLSGSVFIKESMFLPRSSFGKRSAGSFRRGCECIVLEPSEMIVGIAQSFIELRNPLRHDKTVIHEEGLKKTTAIACLTKAVTAEHEESVKD
;
A
#
# COMPACT_ATOMS: atom_id res chain seq x y z
N MET A 1 -24.64 1.06 -14.75
CA MET A 1 -24.09 1.38 -13.41
C MET A 1 -22.56 1.38 -13.49
N ALA A 2 -21.98 2.37 -14.16
CA ALA A 2 -20.55 2.45 -14.45
C ALA A 2 -19.81 3.17 -13.31
N SER A 3 -18.94 2.42 -12.62
CA SER A 3 -17.52 2.73 -12.32
C SER A 3 -17.05 4.13 -11.89
N TYR A 4 -17.89 5.06 -11.45
CA TYR A 4 -17.40 6.32 -10.89
C TYR A 4 -16.90 6.10 -9.47
N VAL A 5 -15.59 5.89 -9.33
CA VAL A 5 -14.90 6.31 -8.11
C VAL A 5 -15.25 7.78 -7.91
N ASP A 6 -15.84 8.13 -6.77
CA ASP A 6 -16.28 9.51 -6.50
C ASP A 6 -15.13 10.48 -6.74
N ASN A 7 -15.36 11.54 -7.53
CA ASN A 7 -14.33 12.53 -7.83
C ASN A 7 -13.74 13.14 -6.55
N ASN A 8 -14.58 13.32 -5.53
CA ASN A 8 -14.18 13.80 -4.20
C ASN A 8 -13.23 12.82 -3.51
N PHE A 9 -13.51 11.51 -3.60
CA PHE A 9 -12.65 10.48 -3.06
C PHE A 9 -11.30 10.45 -3.77
N ARG A 10 -11.32 10.49 -5.10
CA ARG A 10 -10.10 10.53 -5.91
C ARG A 10 -9.21 11.72 -5.54
N GLN A 11 -9.80 12.92 -5.41
CA GLN A 11 -9.07 14.11 -4.98
C GLN A 11 -8.51 13.98 -3.56
N ALA A 12 -9.27 13.41 -2.63
CA ALA A 12 -8.84 13.20 -1.25
C ALA A 12 -7.66 12.21 -1.13
N VAL A 13 -7.70 11.09 -1.87
CA VAL A 13 -6.66 10.05 -1.81
C VAL A 13 -5.39 10.44 -2.57
N MET A 14 -5.50 11.26 -3.63
CA MET A 14 -4.34 11.81 -4.36
C MET A 14 -3.51 12.80 -3.53
N LYS A 15 -4.08 13.41 -2.49
CA LYS A 15 -3.31 14.20 -1.51
C LYS A 15 -2.38 13.29 -0.70
N ASN A 16 -1.20 13.81 -0.37
CA ASN A 16 -0.28 13.14 0.55
C ASN A 16 -0.98 12.91 1.90
N PRO A 17 -0.86 11.73 2.52
CA PRO A 17 -1.51 11.45 3.80
C PRO A 17 -1.32 12.51 4.89
N VAL A 18 -0.15 13.16 4.93
CA VAL A 18 0.14 14.20 5.94
C VAL A 18 -0.59 15.54 5.68
N ASP A 19 -1.03 15.77 4.45
CA ASP A 19 -1.68 17.02 4.01
C ASP A 19 -3.21 16.90 3.93
N ARG A 20 -3.77 15.73 4.29
CA ARG A 20 -5.22 15.49 4.23
C ARG A 20 -5.94 16.26 5.33
N SER A 21 -6.98 17.00 4.95
CA SER A 21 -7.87 17.65 5.91
C SER A 21 -8.77 16.61 6.62
N PRO A 22 -9.40 16.97 7.76
CA PRO A 22 -10.37 16.10 8.41
C PRO A 22 -11.54 15.70 7.49
N GLN A 23 -11.94 16.60 6.57
CA GLN A 23 -12.97 16.32 5.58
C GLN A 23 -12.50 15.30 4.54
N ASP A 24 -11.24 15.39 4.08
CA ASP A 24 -10.65 14.41 3.15
C ASP A 24 -10.59 13.02 3.81
N LEU A 25 -10.20 12.95 5.09
CA LEU A 25 -10.15 11.69 5.85
C LEU A 25 -11.53 11.06 6.00
N GLU A 26 -12.58 11.85 6.20
CA GLU A 26 -13.96 11.34 6.29
C GLU A 26 -14.47 10.79 4.95
N ILE A 27 -14.12 11.44 3.84
CA ILE A 27 -14.42 10.94 2.48
C ILE A 27 -13.71 9.61 2.25
N VAL A 28 -12.41 9.52 2.59
CA VAL A 28 -11.64 8.27 2.44
C VAL A 28 -12.22 7.17 3.33
N TYR A 29 -12.55 7.49 4.58
CA TYR A 29 -13.15 6.56 5.52
C TYR A 29 -14.47 5.99 5.00
N SER A 30 -15.37 6.85 4.52
CA SER A 30 -16.67 6.45 3.98
C SER A 30 -16.53 5.46 2.83
N TYR A 31 -15.57 5.69 1.92
CA TYR A 31 -15.29 4.79 0.81
C TYR A 31 -14.67 3.46 1.26
N LEU A 32 -13.66 3.50 2.16
CA LEU A 32 -13.02 2.29 2.68
C LEU A 32 -13.99 1.41 3.47
N HIS A 33 -14.85 2.03 4.30
CA HIS A 33 -15.87 1.33 5.08
C HIS A 33 -16.92 0.66 4.19
N GLY A 34 -17.22 1.22 3.02
CA GLY A 34 -18.14 0.63 2.05
C GLY A 34 -17.59 -0.60 1.30
N MET A 35 -16.32 -0.96 1.48
CA MET A 35 -15.71 -2.09 0.77
C MET A 35 -15.83 -3.40 1.54
N GLU A 36 -16.43 -4.41 0.92
CA GLU A 36 -16.55 -5.76 1.47
C GLU A 36 -15.19 -6.36 1.85
N ALA A 37 -14.15 -6.05 1.06
CA ALA A 37 -12.79 -6.51 1.28
C ALA A 37 -12.14 -6.05 2.61
N LEU A 38 -12.69 -4.99 3.21
CA LEU A 38 -12.23 -4.39 4.47
C LEU A 38 -13.26 -4.51 5.60
N SER A 39 -14.40 -5.15 5.36
CA SER A 39 -15.51 -5.26 6.32
C SER A 39 -15.14 -5.94 7.65
N ASN A 40 -14.08 -6.75 7.66
CA ASN A 40 -13.57 -7.42 8.86
C ASN A 40 -12.73 -6.52 9.79
N LEU A 41 -12.39 -5.30 9.36
CA LEU A 41 -11.59 -4.37 10.14
C LEU A 41 -12.46 -3.54 11.08
N ARG A 42 -11.97 -3.28 12.29
CA ARG A 42 -12.64 -2.38 13.25
C ARG A 42 -12.49 -0.92 12.80
N GLU A 43 -13.44 -0.08 13.19
CA GLU A 43 -13.43 1.36 12.88
C GLU A 43 -12.08 2.02 13.20
N HIS A 44 -11.50 1.74 14.37
CA HIS A 44 -10.20 2.30 14.74
C HIS A 44 -9.08 1.95 13.74
N GLN A 45 -9.08 0.73 13.20
CA GLN A 45 -8.09 0.28 12.22
C GLN A 45 -8.32 0.99 10.87
N LEU A 46 -9.58 1.13 10.46
CA LEU A 46 -9.95 1.88 9.26
C LEU A 46 -9.53 3.36 9.36
N ARG A 47 -9.72 3.99 10.52
CA ARG A 47 -9.29 5.38 10.76
C ARG A 47 -7.77 5.52 10.60
N ILE A 48 -6.98 4.63 11.19
CA ILE A 48 -5.52 4.63 11.00
C ILE A 48 -5.14 4.37 9.53
N MET A 49 -5.89 3.52 8.83
CA MET A 49 -5.68 3.31 7.40
C MET A 49 -5.91 4.59 6.60
N CYS A 50 -6.96 5.37 6.89
CA CYS A 50 -7.24 6.62 6.17
C CYS A 50 -6.07 7.63 6.24
N GLU A 51 -5.34 7.62 7.36
CA GLU A 51 -4.16 8.45 7.60
C GLU A 51 -2.87 7.92 6.94
N THR A 52 -2.87 6.69 6.41
CA THR A 52 -1.64 6.03 5.92
C THR A 52 -1.74 5.55 4.47
N VAL A 53 -2.95 5.34 3.94
CA VAL A 53 -3.15 4.89 2.56
C VAL A 53 -2.66 5.93 1.56
N ARG A 54 -2.02 5.46 0.49
CA ARG A 54 -1.50 6.30 -0.59
C ARG A 54 -2.16 5.94 -1.91
N TYR A 55 -2.31 6.94 -2.77
CA TYR A 55 -2.69 6.74 -4.15
C TYR A 55 -1.45 6.44 -4.99
N GLU A 56 -1.53 5.42 -5.82
CA GLU A 56 -0.51 5.10 -6.82
C GLU A 56 -1.16 4.83 -8.17
N ARG A 57 -0.43 5.17 -9.24
CA ARG A 57 -0.81 4.90 -10.62
C ARG A 57 0.34 4.16 -11.27
N HIS A 58 0.01 3.05 -11.91
CA HIS A 58 0.97 2.17 -12.57
C HIS A 58 0.61 2.03 -14.04
N GLU A 59 1.64 1.92 -14.88
CA GLU A 59 1.45 1.73 -16.31
C GLU A 59 1.31 0.24 -16.65
N ALA A 60 0.84 -0.05 -17.87
CA ALA A 60 0.69 -1.43 -18.32
C ALA A 60 2.06 -2.15 -18.34
N ASN A 61 2.03 -3.44 -18.00
CA ASN A 61 3.18 -4.34 -17.88
C ASN A 61 4.14 -4.05 -16.72
N GLU A 62 3.79 -3.14 -15.80
CA GLU A 62 4.57 -2.92 -14.59
C GLU A 62 4.38 -4.09 -13.59
N VAL A 63 5.48 -4.53 -12.97
CA VAL A 63 5.45 -5.58 -11.94
C VAL A 63 5.43 -4.91 -10.56
N LEU A 64 4.34 -5.11 -9.80
CA LEU A 64 4.16 -4.50 -8.48
C LEU A 64 4.97 -5.20 -7.38
N TYR A 65 5.17 -6.50 -7.52
CA TYR A 65 6.01 -7.32 -6.64
C TYR A 65 6.28 -8.67 -7.28
N TYR A 66 7.41 -9.28 -6.89
CA TYR A 66 7.82 -10.62 -7.29
C TYR A 66 7.48 -11.66 -6.21
N PRO A 67 7.57 -12.96 -6.52
CA PRO A 67 7.54 -14.00 -5.52
C PRO A 67 8.67 -13.77 -4.50
N ASP A 68 8.44 -14.19 -3.27
CA ASP A 68 9.36 -14.04 -2.13
C ASP A 68 9.62 -12.61 -1.64
N ASP A 69 9.11 -11.57 -2.30
CA ASP A 69 9.17 -10.21 -1.78
C ASP A 69 8.48 -10.08 -0.42
N ILE A 70 9.00 -9.23 0.45
CA ILE A 70 8.37 -8.97 1.75
C ILE A 70 7.08 -8.19 1.51
N GLY A 71 5.94 -8.77 1.89
CA GLY A 71 4.61 -8.17 1.78
C GLY A 71 4.37 -7.09 2.84
N THR A 72 5.01 -5.94 2.68
CA THR A 72 4.91 -4.77 3.58
C THR A 72 3.66 -3.93 3.36
N CYS A 73 3.01 -4.07 2.20
CA CYS A 73 1.82 -3.33 1.80
C CYS A 73 0.71 -4.28 1.29
N TRP A 74 -0.47 -3.73 1.03
CA TRP A 74 -1.57 -4.34 0.30
C TRP A 74 -2.18 -3.32 -0.65
N TYR A 75 -2.93 -3.79 -1.63
CA TYR A 75 -3.46 -2.97 -2.70
C TYR A 75 -4.97 -3.10 -2.82
N ILE A 76 -5.64 -2.01 -3.21
CA ILE A 76 -7.03 -2.01 -3.68
C ILE A 76 -7.09 -1.34 -5.04
N LEU A 77 -7.60 -2.06 -6.03
CA LEU A 77 -7.71 -1.55 -7.39
C LEU A 77 -8.89 -0.57 -7.51
N LEU A 78 -8.64 0.64 -8.03
CA LEU A 78 -9.67 1.65 -8.30
C LEU A 78 -10.10 1.62 -9.77
N SER A 79 -9.15 1.43 -10.67
CA SER A 79 -9.37 1.29 -12.12
C SER A 79 -8.29 0.39 -12.74
N GLY A 80 -8.56 -0.13 -13.94
CA GLY A 80 -7.69 -1.06 -14.64
C GLY A 80 -7.82 -2.51 -14.17
N SER A 81 -6.77 -3.31 -14.37
CA SER A 81 -6.73 -4.74 -14.07
C SER A 81 -5.32 -5.22 -13.78
N VAL A 82 -5.20 -6.21 -12.89
CA VAL A 82 -3.92 -6.85 -12.55
C VAL A 82 -4.03 -8.37 -12.64
N PHE A 83 -2.91 -9.04 -12.89
CA PHE A 83 -2.80 -10.48 -13.01
C PHE A 83 -1.91 -11.06 -11.92
N ILE A 84 -2.43 -12.04 -11.18
CA ILE A 84 -1.76 -12.70 -10.06
C ILE A 84 -2.04 -14.19 -10.15
N LYS A 85 -1.00 -15.01 -10.30
CA LYS A 85 -1.09 -16.48 -10.25
C LYS A 85 -2.29 -17.03 -11.04
N GLU A 86 -2.40 -16.64 -12.31
CA GLU A 86 -3.47 -17.10 -13.22
C GLU A 86 -4.87 -16.49 -12.98
N SER A 87 -5.01 -15.58 -12.02
CA SER A 87 -6.26 -14.89 -11.74
C SER A 87 -6.16 -13.41 -12.10
N MET A 88 -7.19 -12.91 -12.78
CA MET A 88 -7.37 -11.48 -13.04
C MET A 88 -8.15 -10.82 -11.90
N PHE A 89 -7.63 -9.69 -11.42
CA PHE A 89 -8.28 -8.88 -10.40
C PHE A 89 -8.80 -7.59 -11.04
N LEU A 90 -10.04 -7.26 -10.74
CA LEU A 90 -10.78 -6.13 -11.31
C LEU A 90 -10.99 -5.01 -10.28
N PRO A 91 -11.47 -3.82 -10.69
CA PRO A 91 -11.72 -2.72 -9.76
C PRO A 91 -12.58 -3.12 -8.56
N ARG A 92 -12.26 -2.56 -7.39
CA ARG A 92 -12.75 -2.90 -6.04
C ARG A 92 -12.19 -4.19 -5.44
N SER A 93 -11.36 -4.95 -6.17
CA SER A 93 -10.67 -6.12 -5.60
C SER A 93 -9.50 -5.68 -4.73
N SER A 94 -9.35 -6.32 -3.56
CA SER A 94 -8.15 -6.19 -2.72
C SER A 94 -7.18 -7.33 -2.98
N PHE A 95 -5.89 -7.04 -3.12
CA PHE A 95 -4.85 -8.05 -3.35
C PHE A 95 -3.54 -7.70 -2.64
N GLY A 96 -2.55 -8.58 -2.74
CA GLY A 96 -1.31 -8.42 -1.98
C GLY A 96 -1.53 -8.47 -0.46
N LYS A 97 -2.56 -9.18 0.02
CA LYS A 97 -2.68 -9.48 1.45
C LYS A 97 -1.64 -10.54 1.83
N ARG A 98 -1.10 -10.47 3.04
CA ARG A 98 -0.14 -11.47 3.54
C ARG A 98 -0.80 -12.85 3.59
N SER A 99 -0.12 -13.87 3.08
CA SER A 99 -0.57 -15.26 3.23
C SER A 99 -0.39 -15.70 4.69
N ALA A 100 -1.33 -16.48 5.22
CA ALA A 100 -1.22 -17.00 6.58
C ALA A 100 0.08 -17.82 6.72
N GLY A 101 0.96 -17.44 7.66
CA GLY A 101 2.21 -18.14 7.95
C GLY A 101 3.47 -17.63 7.24
N SER A 102 3.37 -16.67 6.30
CA SER A 102 4.55 -16.06 5.67
C SER A 102 4.42 -14.55 5.54
N PHE A 103 5.54 -13.84 5.71
CA PHE A 103 5.63 -12.42 5.39
C PHE A 103 5.89 -12.18 3.90
N ARG A 104 6.12 -13.24 3.12
CA ARG A 104 6.53 -13.15 1.71
C ARG A 104 5.35 -13.30 0.75
N ARG A 105 5.49 -12.70 -0.44
CA ARG A 105 4.58 -12.88 -1.58
C ARG A 105 4.72 -14.29 -2.13
N GLY A 106 3.60 -14.93 -2.42
CA GLY A 106 3.62 -16.27 -3.01
C GLY A 106 3.79 -16.27 -4.53
N CYS A 107 3.50 -15.15 -5.19
CA CYS A 107 3.45 -15.02 -6.65
C CYS A 107 3.78 -13.58 -7.05
N GLU A 108 4.12 -13.36 -8.32
CA GLU A 108 4.24 -12.03 -8.90
C GLU A 108 2.86 -11.39 -9.13
N CYS A 109 2.85 -10.06 -9.23
CA CYS A 109 1.68 -9.28 -9.61
C CYS A 109 2.05 -8.32 -10.73
N ILE A 110 1.36 -8.45 -11.86
CA ILE A 110 1.62 -7.68 -13.07
C ILE A 110 0.40 -6.83 -13.40
N VAL A 111 0.61 -5.57 -13.73
CA VAL A 111 -0.41 -4.64 -14.17
C VAL A 111 -0.71 -4.90 -15.66
N LEU A 112 -1.96 -5.18 -16.01
CA LEU A 112 -2.33 -5.53 -17.40
C LEU A 112 -2.61 -4.31 -18.27
N GLU A 113 -3.12 -3.25 -17.66
CA GLU A 113 -3.46 -1.97 -18.31
C GLU A 113 -3.22 -0.82 -17.32
N PRO A 114 -3.12 0.45 -17.76
CA PRO A 114 -2.89 1.56 -16.84
C PRO A 114 -3.90 1.56 -15.70
N SER A 115 -3.40 1.42 -14.48
CA SER A 115 -4.21 1.10 -13.30
C SER A 115 -3.98 2.09 -12.18
N GLU A 116 -5.08 2.51 -11.56
CA GLU A 116 -5.05 3.38 -10.38
C GLU A 116 -5.41 2.52 -9.17
N MET A 117 -4.64 2.66 -8.09
CA MET A 117 -4.82 1.84 -6.91
C MET A 117 -4.47 2.56 -5.62
N ILE A 118 -4.99 2.01 -4.52
CA ILE A 118 -4.68 2.44 -3.17
C ILE A 118 -3.69 1.46 -2.57
N VAL A 119 -2.61 1.99 -2.02
CA VAL A 119 -1.60 1.22 -1.31
C VAL A 119 -1.74 1.49 0.18
N GLY A 120 -2.03 0.43 0.93
CA GLY A 120 -2.07 0.47 2.38
C GLY A 120 -0.90 -0.28 2.99
N ILE A 121 -0.33 0.26 4.07
CA ILE A 121 0.74 -0.42 4.80
C ILE A 121 0.12 -1.58 5.60
N ALA A 122 0.83 -2.70 5.70
CA ALA A 122 0.41 -3.81 6.54
C ALA A 122 0.34 -3.39 8.02
N GLN A 123 -0.69 -3.82 8.74
CA GLN A 123 -0.93 -3.40 10.13
C GLN A 123 0.28 -3.65 11.06
N SER A 124 0.98 -4.77 10.87
CA SER A 124 2.22 -5.08 11.62
C SER A 124 3.32 -4.03 11.43
N PHE A 125 3.36 -3.35 10.28
CA PHE A 125 4.33 -2.29 10.01
C PHE A 125 3.84 -0.91 10.51
N ILE A 126 2.54 -0.71 10.59
CA ILE A 126 1.94 0.47 11.25
C ILE A 126 2.30 0.48 12.74
N GLU A 127 2.17 -0.67 13.43
CA GLU A 127 2.55 -0.82 14.83
C GLU A 127 4.05 -0.54 15.06
N LEU A 128 4.92 -0.95 14.13
CA LEU A 128 6.35 -0.64 14.19
C LEU A 128 6.69 0.83 13.90
N ARG A 129 5.90 1.51 13.08
CA ARG A 129 6.10 2.94 12.74
C ARG A 129 5.54 3.88 13.80
N ASN A 130 4.67 3.40 14.68
CA ASN A 130 4.09 4.18 15.78
C ASN A 130 4.60 3.72 17.16
N PRO A 131 5.91 3.90 17.47
CA PRO A 131 6.49 3.50 18.76
C PRO A 131 6.01 4.34 19.95
N LEU A 132 5.12 5.31 19.75
CA LEU A 132 4.66 6.24 20.79
C LEU A 132 3.36 5.85 21.47
N ARG A 133 2.76 4.68 21.18
CA ARG A 133 1.45 4.34 21.77
C ARG A 133 1.35 3.20 22.78
N HIS A 134 2.32 2.30 22.96
CA HIS A 134 2.30 1.41 24.14
C HIS A 134 3.71 1.18 24.71
N ASP A 135 3.84 1.61 25.97
CA ASP A 135 4.78 1.24 27.02
C ASP A 135 6.29 1.16 26.73
N LYS A 136 7.03 1.91 27.54
CA LYS A 136 8.49 2.04 27.49
C LYS A 136 9.13 0.83 28.15
N THR A 137 9.57 -0.20 27.42
CA THR A 137 10.61 -1.11 27.98
C THR A 137 11.38 -2.02 27.02
N VAL A 138 11.10 -2.04 25.70
CA VAL A 138 11.81 -2.98 24.81
C VAL A 138 12.36 -2.28 23.57
N ILE A 139 13.24 -1.30 23.78
CA ILE A 139 13.95 -0.65 22.67
C ILE A 139 15.40 -0.42 23.09
N HIS A 140 16.25 -1.43 22.91
CA HIS A 140 17.68 -1.14 22.80
C HIS A 140 18.48 -2.01 21.82
N GLU A 141 17.92 -3.02 21.15
CA GLU A 141 18.75 -3.82 20.21
C GLU A 141 18.20 -4.00 18.79
N GLU A 142 16.90 -3.78 18.52
CA GLU A 142 16.37 -3.95 17.15
C GLU A 142 16.39 -2.69 16.27
N GLY A 143 16.61 -1.51 16.86
CA GLY A 143 16.52 -0.22 16.16
C GLY A 143 17.65 0.04 15.16
N LEU A 144 18.85 -0.52 15.40
CA LEU A 144 20.03 -0.18 14.58
C LEU A 144 20.13 -1.01 13.28
N LYS A 145 19.41 -2.15 13.18
CA LYS A 145 19.39 -2.96 11.95
C LYS A 145 18.32 -2.51 10.95
N LYS A 146 17.21 -1.94 11.43
CA LYS A 146 16.07 -1.51 10.57
C LYS A 146 16.33 -0.19 9.83
N THR A 147 17.05 0.76 10.43
CA THR A 147 17.39 2.04 9.78
C THR A 147 18.44 1.87 8.68
N THR A 148 19.36 0.93 8.85
CA THR A 148 20.43 0.66 7.87
C THR A 148 19.89 -0.02 6.60
N ALA A 149 18.88 -0.90 6.72
CA ALA A 149 18.28 -1.58 5.57
C ALA A 149 17.49 -0.64 4.65
N ILE A 150 16.74 0.31 5.22
CA ILE A 150 16.00 1.31 4.45
C ILE A 150 16.96 2.29 3.79
N ALA A 151 18.03 2.72 4.48
CA ALA A 151 19.06 3.57 3.89
C ALA A 151 19.87 2.87 2.78
N CYS A 152 20.10 1.56 2.88
CA CYS A 152 20.73 0.76 1.81
C CYS A 152 19.83 0.63 0.57
N LEU A 153 18.53 0.41 0.75
CA LEU A 153 17.58 0.32 -0.37
C LEU A 153 17.44 1.66 -1.10
N THR A 154 17.38 2.78 -0.38
CA THR A 154 17.32 4.09 -1.02
C THR A 154 18.60 4.42 -1.79
N LYS A 155 19.78 4.02 -1.30
CA LYS A 155 21.05 4.23 -2.01
C LYS A 155 21.24 3.33 -3.23
N ALA A 156 20.75 2.08 -3.18
CA ALA A 156 20.83 1.16 -4.31
C ALA A 156 19.96 1.63 -5.49
N VAL A 157 18.74 2.08 -5.21
CA VAL A 157 17.81 2.58 -6.25
C VAL A 157 18.31 3.88 -6.88
N THR A 158 19.01 4.74 -6.13
CA THR A 158 19.62 5.95 -6.72
C THR A 158 20.86 5.67 -7.55
N ALA A 159 21.60 4.59 -7.27
CA ALA A 159 22.81 4.24 -8.02
C ALA A 159 22.51 3.65 -9.40
N GLU A 160 21.44 2.85 -9.53
CA GLU A 160 21.05 2.24 -10.82
C GLU A 160 20.45 3.27 -11.81
N HIS A 161 19.94 4.39 -11.31
CA HIS A 161 19.39 5.46 -12.15
C HIS A 161 20.47 6.40 -12.74
N GLU A 162 21.68 6.41 -12.19
CA GLU A 162 22.79 7.24 -12.70
C GLU A 162 23.62 6.54 -13.78
N GLU A 163 23.55 5.21 -13.87
CA GLU A 163 24.32 4.40 -14.82
C GLU A 163 23.62 4.25 -16.19
N SER A 164 22.31 4.53 -16.26
CA SER A 164 21.50 4.40 -17.50
C SER A 164 21.35 5.69 -18.31
N VAL A 165 21.95 6.81 -17.88
CA VAL A 165 21.88 8.12 -18.56
C VAL A 165 23.21 8.49 -19.24
N LYS A 166 24.15 7.55 -19.37
CA LYS A 166 25.50 7.82 -19.90
C LYS A 166 25.92 7.08 -21.17
N ASP A 167 25.02 6.36 -21.83
CA ASP A 167 25.26 5.81 -23.18
C ASP A 167 24.32 6.43 -24.22
#